data_AF-A0A9D7XRB3-F1
#
_entry.id   AF-A0A9D7XRB3-F1
#
_cell.length_a   1.000
_cell.length_b   1.000
_cell.length_c   1.000
_cell.angle_alpha   90.00
_cell.angle_beta   90.00
_cell.angle_gamma   90.00
#
_symmetry.space_group_name_H-M   'P 1'
#
loop_
_entity.id
_entity.type
_entity.pdbx_description
1 polymer ?
#
loop_
_entity_poly.entity_id
_entity_poly.type
_entity_poly.pdbx_seq_one_letter_code
_entity_poly.pdbx_strand_id
1 'polypeptide(L)'
;MTKHTVLPSLLLLALGLFAGCRTIPYDTAGQNYAVFQFGEFKGLVNTRAPAATQAVQKAVQQLDLFQTYIVVNKFEGQVLARTRNDQKVRINIEETNSLQTTIRIRWGEGGDVSKSRKLFDAIEANLK
;
A
#
# COMPACT_ATOMS: atom_id res chain seq x y z
N MET A 1 -49.17 20.16 14.72
CA MET A 1 -48.85 19.33 13.54
C MET A 1 -47.35 19.46 13.26
N THR A 2 -46.58 18.50 13.77
CA THR A 2 -45.10 18.50 13.80
C THR A 2 -44.52 18.04 12.46
N LYS A 3 -43.62 18.86 11.90
CA LYS A 3 -42.95 18.66 10.60
C LYS A 3 -41.85 17.59 10.75
N HIS A 4 -42.08 16.39 10.18
CA HIS A 4 -41.13 15.27 10.20
C HIS A 4 -40.20 15.20 8.97
N THR A 5 -39.97 16.30 8.25
CA THR A 5 -39.26 16.29 6.95
C THR A 5 -37.72 16.37 7.04
N VAL A 6 -37.14 16.46 8.23
CA VAL A 6 -35.67 16.62 8.40
C VAL A 6 -34.90 15.30 8.56
N LEU A 7 -35.61 14.18 8.73
CA LEU A 7 -35.01 12.88 9.04
C LEU A 7 -34.34 12.13 7.85
N PRO A 8 -34.74 12.28 6.57
CA PRO A 8 -34.18 11.43 5.50
C PRO A 8 -32.79 11.90 5.02
N SER A 9 -32.46 13.18 5.19
CA SER A 9 -31.20 13.76 4.68
C SER A 9 -29.97 13.37 5.51
N LEU A 10 -30.15 13.05 6.79
CA LEU A 10 -29.04 12.67 7.69
C LEU A 10 -28.60 11.21 7.48
N LEU A 11 -29.51 10.36 6.99
CA LEU A 11 -29.23 8.94 6.75
C LEU A 11 -28.33 8.71 5.52
N LEU A 12 -28.45 9.56 4.48
CA LEU A 12 -27.63 9.49 3.26
C LEU A 12 -26.17 9.90 3.48
N LEU A 13 -25.89 10.79 4.45
CA LEU A 13 -24.52 11.20 4.77
C LEU A 13 -23.75 10.10 5.54
N ALA A 14 -24.46 9.27 6.32
CA ALA A 14 -23.87 8.18 7.09
C ALA A 14 -23.37 7.01 6.22
N LEU A 15 -24.00 6.78 5.05
CA LEU A 15 -23.63 5.70 4.12
C LEU A 15 -22.35 5.97 3.33
N GLY A 16 -21.92 7.23 3.20
CA GLY A 16 -20.67 7.60 2.52
C GLY A 16 -19.39 7.28 3.30
N LEU A 17 -19.48 7.09 4.62
CA LEU A 17 -18.32 6.90 5.48
C LEU A 17 -17.69 5.49 5.39
N PHE A 18 -18.40 4.51 4.82
CA PHE A 18 -17.94 3.11 4.76
C PHE A 18 -17.30 2.72 3.42
N ALA A 19 -17.19 3.62 2.43
CA ALA A 19 -16.70 3.29 1.09
C ALA A 19 -15.16 3.10 0.97
N GLY A 20 -14.42 3.15 2.07
CA GLY A 20 -12.97 3.36 2.05
C GLY A 20 -12.07 2.16 2.37
N CYS A 21 -12.60 1.05 2.87
CA CYS A 21 -11.80 -0.12 3.26
C CYS A 21 -12.18 -1.33 2.41
N ARG A 22 -11.27 -1.80 1.57
CA ARG A 22 -11.45 -3.03 0.78
C ARG A 22 -10.35 -4.01 1.15
N THR A 23 -10.74 -5.17 1.66
CA THR A 23 -9.86 -6.32 1.80
C THR A 23 -9.66 -6.94 0.41
N ILE A 24 -8.41 -7.20 0.03
CA ILE A 24 -8.11 -7.82 -1.25
C ILE A 24 -7.45 -9.16 -0.96
N PRO A 25 -8.05 -10.30 -1.36
CA PRO A 25 -7.39 -11.59 -1.22
C PRO A 25 -6.04 -11.53 -1.95
N TYR A 26 -4.96 -11.84 -1.24
CA TYR A 26 -3.60 -11.68 -1.76
C TYR A 26 -3.02 -13.01 -2.25
N ASP A 27 -3.47 -14.14 -1.71
CA ASP A 27 -3.12 -15.47 -2.21
C ASP A 27 -4.36 -16.32 -2.55
N THR A 28 -4.17 -17.34 -3.38
CA THR A 28 -5.16 -18.36 -3.70
C THR A 28 -5.48 -19.29 -2.52
N ALA A 29 -4.66 -19.26 -1.46
CA ALA A 29 -4.78 -20.08 -0.26
C ALA A 29 -5.49 -19.39 0.93
N GLY A 30 -5.79 -18.09 0.83
CA GLY A 30 -6.44 -17.28 1.87
C GLY A 30 -5.59 -16.99 3.12
N GLN A 31 -4.27 -17.18 3.07
CA GLN A 31 -3.38 -17.05 4.23
C GLN A 31 -2.75 -15.66 4.37
N ASN A 32 -2.68 -14.90 3.28
CA ASN A 32 -2.16 -13.53 3.29
C ASN A 32 -3.23 -12.53 2.84
N TYR A 33 -3.39 -11.46 3.61
CA TYR A 33 -4.34 -10.39 3.33
C TYR A 33 -3.59 -9.10 3.00
N ALA A 34 -3.86 -8.53 1.84
CA ALA A 34 -3.49 -7.16 1.53
C ALA A 34 -4.68 -6.25 1.79
N VAL A 35 -4.44 -5.12 2.46
CA VAL A 35 -5.47 -4.14 2.77
C VAL A 35 -5.23 -2.91 1.91
N PHE A 36 -6.27 -2.43 1.23
CA PHE A 36 -6.22 -1.11 0.60
C PHE A 36 -7.13 -0.15 1.36
N GLN A 37 -6.55 0.92 1.89
CA GLN A 37 -7.27 1.91 2.69
C GLN A 37 -6.64 3.31 2.51
N PHE A 38 -7.49 4.33 2.36
CA PHE A 38 -7.07 5.74 2.23
C PHE A 38 -6.01 6.01 1.13
N GLY A 39 -6.03 5.23 0.05
CA GLY A 39 -5.06 5.35 -1.06
C GLY A 39 -3.76 4.57 -0.86
N GLU A 40 -3.63 3.84 0.24
CA GLU A 40 -2.44 3.03 0.54
C GLU A 40 -2.76 1.55 0.42
N PHE A 41 -1.91 0.83 -0.31
CA PHE A 41 -1.85 -0.61 -0.31
C PHE A 41 -0.91 -1.08 0.80
N LYS A 42 -1.37 -1.99 1.65
CA LYS A 42 -0.59 -2.58 2.74
C LYS A 42 -0.49 -4.09 2.53
N GLY A 43 0.73 -4.61 2.47
CA GLY A 43 1.03 -6.04 2.40
C GLY A 43 2.10 -6.44 3.42
N LEU A 44 2.19 -7.74 3.71
CA LEU A 44 3.20 -8.33 4.60
C LEU A 44 4.14 -9.22 3.80
N VAL A 45 5.43 -9.13 4.10
CA VAL A 45 6.46 -10.03 3.56
C VAL A 45 7.21 -10.71 4.72
N ASN A 46 7.56 -11.99 4.54
CA ASN A 46 8.22 -12.80 5.57
C ASN A 46 9.75 -12.60 5.55
N THR A 47 10.19 -11.38 5.80
CA THR A 47 11.62 -11.03 5.93
C THR A 47 11.81 -9.80 6.84
N ARG A 48 13.07 -9.42 7.05
CA ARG A 48 13.49 -8.22 7.79
C ARG A 48 13.52 -6.97 6.91
N ALA A 49 13.41 -5.78 7.50
CA ALA A 49 13.32 -4.52 6.78
C ALA A 49 14.49 -4.26 5.82
N PRO A 50 15.76 -4.55 6.16
CA PRO A 50 16.87 -4.36 5.22
C PRO A 50 16.72 -5.20 3.94
N ALA A 51 16.31 -6.47 4.08
CA ALA A 51 16.10 -7.37 2.96
C ALA A 51 14.86 -6.98 2.13
N ALA A 52 13.76 -6.62 2.80
CA ALA A 52 12.57 -6.06 2.14
C ALA A 52 12.92 -4.79 1.35
N THR A 53 13.75 -3.91 1.91
CA THR A 53 14.17 -2.68 1.24
C THR A 53 14.98 -2.94 -0.01
N GLN A 54 15.91 -3.90 0.04
CA GLN A 54 16.65 -4.32 -1.15
C GLN A 54 15.73 -4.88 -2.23
N ALA A 55 14.74 -5.69 -1.87
CA ALA A 55 13.73 -6.19 -2.81
C ALA A 55 12.88 -5.07 -3.41
N VAL A 56 12.51 -4.06 -2.61
CA VAL A 56 11.83 -2.85 -3.08
C VAL A 56 12.66 -2.10 -4.12
N GLN A 57 13.95 -1.90 -3.89
CA GLN A 57 14.81 -1.22 -4.87
C GLN A 57 14.86 -1.97 -6.21
N LYS A 58 15.00 -3.30 -6.17
CA LYS A 58 14.98 -4.12 -7.39
C LYS A 58 13.64 -4.01 -8.12
N ALA A 59 12.53 -4.09 -7.39
CA ALA A 59 11.19 -3.97 -7.97
C ALA A 59 10.93 -2.58 -8.59
N VAL A 60 11.42 -1.51 -7.94
CA VAL A 60 11.36 -0.13 -8.47
C VAL A 60 12.10 -0.05 -9.81
N GLN A 61 13.31 -0.62 -9.91
CA GLN A 61 14.06 -0.65 -11.16
C GLN A 61 13.38 -1.51 -12.24
N GLN A 62 12.85 -2.69 -11.88
CA GLN A 62 12.15 -3.60 -12.80
C GLN A 62 10.90 -2.96 -13.44
N LEU A 63 10.24 -2.06 -12.70
CA LEU A 63 9.05 -1.36 -13.18
C LEU A 63 9.35 -0.01 -13.84
N ASP A 64 10.62 0.26 -14.17
CA ASP A 64 11.06 1.51 -14.82
C ASP A 64 10.65 2.75 -14.01
N LEU A 65 10.70 2.64 -12.68
CA LEU A 65 10.43 3.74 -11.76
C LEU A 65 11.75 4.45 -11.40
N PHE A 66 11.73 5.78 -11.47
CA PHE A 66 12.88 6.61 -11.13
C PHE A 66 12.98 6.78 -9.61
N GLN A 67 13.88 6.05 -8.95
CA GLN A 67 14.13 6.23 -7.52
C GLN A 67 14.69 7.63 -7.24
N THR A 68 14.04 8.39 -6.35
CA THR A 68 14.45 9.75 -5.99
C THR A 68 14.98 9.86 -4.57
N TYR A 69 14.64 8.90 -3.71
CA TYR A 69 15.07 8.89 -2.31
C TYR A 69 15.10 7.46 -1.77
N ILE A 70 16.08 7.19 -0.91
CA ILE A 70 16.11 5.99 -0.10
C ILE A 70 16.68 6.31 1.29
N VAL A 71 16.06 5.73 2.31
CA VAL A 71 16.62 5.60 3.65
C VAL A 71 16.38 4.18 4.14
N VAL A 72 17.40 3.61 4.79
CA VAL A 72 17.35 2.25 5.36
C VAL A 72 17.89 2.31 6.77
N ASN A 73 17.07 1.90 7.72
CA ASN A 73 17.43 1.76 9.13
C ASN A 73 17.33 0.27 9.53
N LYS A 74 17.59 -0.01 10.80
CA LYS A 74 17.56 -1.39 11.32
C LYS A 74 16.19 -2.06 11.22
N PHE A 75 15.12 -1.31 11.46
CA PHE A 75 13.74 -1.82 11.57
C PHE A 75 12.76 -1.18 10.57
N GLU A 76 13.23 -0.23 9.77
CA GLU A 76 12.39 0.55 8.87
C GLU A 76 13.17 0.93 7.61
N GLY A 77 12.44 1.29 6.58
CA GLY A 77 12.99 1.83 5.35
C GLY A 77 11.95 2.67 4.62
N GLN A 78 12.42 3.57 3.77
CA GLN A 78 11.55 4.30 2.86
C GLN A 78 12.24 4.44 1.51
N VAL A 79 11.47 4.17 0.46
CA VAL A 79 11.87 4.39 -0.93
C VAL A 79 10.84 5.33 -1.55
N LEU A 80 11.31 6.44 -2.12
CA LEU A 80 10.49 7.30 -2.96
C LEU A 80 10.94 7.12 -4.40
N ALA A 81 9.97 7.01 -5.29
CA ALA A 81 10.20 6.94 -6.71
C ALA A 81 9.21 7.83 -7.47
N ARG A 82 9.48 8.07 -8.75
CA ARG A 82 8.60 8.75 -9.69
C ARG A 82 8.40 7.91 -10.93
N THR A 83 7.19 7.95 -11.48
CA THR A 83 6.88 7.34 -12.76
C THR A 83 7.33 8.24 -13.92
N ARG A 84 7.27 7.72 -15.16
CA ARG A 84 7.54 8.50 -16.38
C ARG A 84 6.59 9.69 -16.58
N ASN A 85 5.36 9.61 -16.06
CA ASN A 85 4.38 10.71 -16.06
C ASN A 85 4.41 11.55 -14.77
N ASP A 86 5.55 11.57 -14.07
CA ASP A 86 5.82 12.33 -12.85
C ASP A 86 4.90 12.05 -11.65
N GLN A 87 4.26 10.88 -11.61
CA GLN A 87 3.50 10.47 -10.42
C GLN A 87 4.45 10.02 -9.32
N LYS A 88 4.26 10.56 -8.12
CA LYS A 88 5.00 10.15 -6.92
C LYS A 88 4.58 8.74 -6.49
N VAL A 89 5.55 7.88 -6.19
CA VAL A 89 5.34 6.57 -5.59
C VAL A 89 6.08 6.55 -4.25
N ARG A 90 5.33 6.35 -3.15
CA ARG A 90 5.89 6.25 -1.79
C ARG A 90 5.80 4.79 -1.34
N ILE A 91 6.94 4.21 -0.98
CA ILE A 91 7.02 2.89 -0.36
C ILE A 91 7.60 3.04 1.04
N ASN A 92 6.82 2.72 2.07
CA ASN A 92 7.26 2.67 3.46
C ASN A 92 7.38 1.20 3.90
N ILE A 93 8.43 0.90 4.65
CA ILE A 93 8.82 -0.45 5.04
C ILE A 93 9.03 -0.43 6.54
N GLU A 94 8.38 -1.34 7.27
CA GLU A 94 8.42 -1.36 8.74
C GLU A 94 8.36 -2.81 9.24
N GLU A 95 9.36 -3.24 10.02
CA GLU A 95 9.33 -4.54 10.68
C GLU A 95 8.16 -4.58 11.67
N THR A 96 7.26 -5.54 11.46
CA THR A 96 6.13 -5.79 12.36
C THR A 96 6.54 -6.75 13.48
N ASN A 97 7.45 -7.68 13.17
CA ASN A 97 8.15 -8.52 14.14
C ASN A 97 9.50 -8.98 13.54
N SER A 98 10.23 -9.84 14.25
CA SER A 98 11.58 -10.28 13.87
C SER A 98 11.69 -11.05 12.54
N LEU A 99 10.56 -11.46 11.96
CA LEU A 99 10.45 -12.27 10.73
C LEU A 99 9.48 -11.68 9.70
N GLN A 100 8.77 -10.59 10.01
CA GLN A 100 7.75 -10.03 9.13
C GLN A 100 7.88 -8.52 9.01
N THR A 101 7.80 -8.05 7.78
CA THR A 101 7.86 -6.64 7.44
C THR A 101 6.58 -6.23 6.72
N THR A 102 5.97 -5.14 7.19
CA THR A 102 4.88 -4.46 6.50
C THR A 102 5.46 -3.57 5.40
N ILE A 103 4.88 -3.66 4.21
CA ILE A 103 5.14 -2.73 3.11
C ILE A 103 3.86 -1.95 2.84
N ARG A 104 3.97 -0.62 2.88
CA ARG A 104 2.90 0.32 2.52
C ARG A 104 3.27 1.05 1.23
N ILE A 105 2.41 0.98 0.22
CA ILE A 105 2.62 1.57 -1.11
C ILE A 105 1.50 2.57 -1.39
N ARG A 106 1.86 3.82 -1.64
CA ARG A 106 0.96 4.84 -2.18
C ARG A 106 1.44 5.24 -3.58
N TRP A 107 0.58 5.05 -4.56
CA TRP A 107 0.84 5.43 -5.95
C TRP A 107 0.04 6.67 -6.35
N GLY A 108 0.73 7.78 -6.59
CA GLY A 108 0.11 9.09 -6.80
C GLY A 108 -0.58 9.64 -5.55
N GLU A 109 -1.26 10.77 -5.71
CA GLU A 109 -1.96 11.43 -4.60
C GLU A 109 -3.21 10.67 -4.14
N GLY A 110 -3.94 10.02 -5.06
CA GLY A 110 -5.16 9.26 -4.75
C GLY A 110 -4.95 7.80 -4.36
N GLY A 111 -3.76 7.25 -4.60
CA GLY A 111 -3.54 5.80 -4.56
C GLY A 111 -4.04 5.09 -5.81
N ASP A 112 -3.40 3.96 -6.16
CA ASP A 112 -3.80 3.14 -7.30
C ASP A 112 -3.62 1.66 -6.92
N VAL A 113 -4.74 0.98 -6.66
CA VAL A 113 -4.73 -0.42 -6.19
C VAL A 113 -3.98 -1.33 -7.15
N SER A 114 -4.23 -1.18 -8.45
CA SER A 114 -3.71 -2.09 -9.47
C SER A 114 -2.20 -1.93 -9.60
N LYS A 115 -1.71 -0.69 -9.62
CA LYS A 115 -0.26 -0.42 -9.74
C LYS A 115 0.47 -0.74 -8.44
N SER A 116 -0.11 -0.41 -7.29
CA SER A 116 0.47 -0.77 -6.00
C SER A 116 0.56 -2.29 -5.82
N ARG A 117 -0.46 -3.04 -6.23
CA ARG A 117 -0.42 -4.51 -6.26
C ARG A 117 0.70 -5.03 -7.16
N LYS A 118 0.78 -4.55 -8.40
CA LYS A 118 1.83 -4.95 -9.34
C LYS A 118 3.24 -4.69 -8.78
N LEU A 119 3.45 -3.55 -8.10
CA LEU A 119 4.71 -3.26 -7.43
C LEU A 119 4.97 -4.23 -6.27
N PHE A 120 3.95 -4.53 -5.46
CA PHE A 120 4.08 -5.50 -4.38
C PHE A 120 4.42 -6.92 -4.88
N ASP A 121 3.77 -7.39 -5.95
CA ASP A 121 4.06 -8.70 -6.55
C ASP A 121 5.50 -8.77 -7.07
N ALA A 122 6.01 -7.68 -7.65
CA ALA A 122 7.41 -7.59 -8.06
C ALA A 122 8.36 -7.60 -6.84
N ILE A 123 7.98 -6.97 -5.72
CA ILE A 123 8.78 -7.02 -4.48
C ILE A 123 8.88 -8.46 -3.97
N GLU A 124 7.76 -9.18 -3.90
CA GLU A 124 7.76 -10.58 -3.47
C GLU A 124 8.61 -11.48 -4.37
N ALA A 125 8.57 -11.26 -5.69
CA ALA A 125 9.40 -12.00 -6.64
C ALA A 125 10.91 -11.81 -6.39
N ASN A 126 11.32 -10.67 -5.84
CA ASN A 126 12.72 -10.38 -5.50
C ASN A 126 13.16 -10.88 -4.12
N LEU A 127 12.23 -11.46 -3.33
CA LEU A 127 12.49 -12.08 -2.03
C LEU A 127 12.61 -13.60 -2.09
N LYS A 128 12.29 -14.21 -3.23
CA LYS A 128 12.43 -15.64 -3.49
C LYS A 128 13.85 -16.02 -3.90
#